data_AF-A0AA40HVI5-F1
#
_entry.id   AF-A0AA40HVI5-F1
#
_cell.length_a   1.000
_cell.length_b   1.000
_cell.length_c   1.000
_cell.angle_alpha   90.00
_cell.angle_beta   90.00
_cell.angle_gamma   90.00
#
_symmetry.space_group_name_H-M   'P 1'
#
loop_
_entity.id
_entity.type
_entity.pdbx_description
1 polymer ?
#
loop_
_entity_poly.entity_id
_entity_poly.type
_entity_poly.pdbx_seq_one_letter_code
_entity_poly.pdbx_strand_id
1 'polypeptide(L)'
;MGNVCLRLWGYLKACLPCFAQETDKQVAPENTESPCPPEAPRPQGSYFVALFDYQARTAEDLSFRAGDKLQVLDTSHEGWWLARHLEKRGAGSGQQLEGYIPSNYVAEDRSLQAEPIDSQNLNYRAKVLVERVVKHYKIRRLDEGGFFLTRRRTFTTLNEFVSHYSRTSDGLFVKLGKPCLKYSYYSVTQIQVPTPFDLSYKTVDQWEIDRNSVQLLKRLGSGQFGEVWEGLWNNTTPVAVKTLKPGSMDPNDFLREAQIMKNLRHPKLIQLYAVCTLEDPIYIITELMRHGSLLEYLQNDGGSKINLTQQVDMAAQVASGMAYLESQNYIHRDLAARNVLVGEHNIYKVADFGLARVFKAFRKPPAWRRLSKGLVPEQTDRQLPRSGF
;
A
#
# COMPACT_ATOMS: atom_id res chain seq x y z
N MET A 1 26.52 -3.38 20.22
CA MET A 1 25.08 -3.17 20.51
C MET A 1 24.27 -3.95 19.47
N GLY A 2 24.20 -5.27 19.66
CA GLY A 2 23.79 -6.23 18.63
C GLY A 2 22.29 -6.48 18.57
N ASN A 3 21.77 -6.48 17.35
CA ASN A 3 20.62 -7.24 16.85
C ASN A 3 19.35 -7.27 17.71
N VAL A 4 18.70 -6.11 17.80
CA VAL A 4 17.28 -5.99 18.15
C VAL A 4 16.39 -6.80 17.17
N CYS A 5 16.77 -6.89 15.89
CA CYS A 5 16.03 -7.64 14.87
C CYS A 5 16.03 -9.18 15.08
N LEU A 6 17.14 -9.79 15.52
CA LEU A 6 17.17 -11.24 15.79
C LEU A 6 16.41 -11.60 17.07
N ARG A 7 16.40 -10.70 18.07
CA ARG A 7 15.64 -10.92 19.31
C ARG A 7 14.13 -10.82 19.06
N LEU A 8 13.69 -9.87 18.23
CA LEU A 8 12.29 -9.76 17.81
C LEU A 8 11.83 -10.94 16.93
N TRP A 9 12.68 -11.45 16.04
CA TRP A 9 12.39 -12.67 15.28
C TRP A 9 12.19 -13.90 16.18
N GLY A 10 12.97 -14.01 17.26
CA GLY A 10 12.79 -15.05 18.27
C GLY A 10 11.45 -14.98 19.00
N TYR A 11 10.93 -13.77 19.26
CA TYR A 11 9.62 -13.57 19.88
C TYR A 11 8.45 -13.85 18.92
N LEU A 12 8.56 -13.46 17.64
CA LEU A 12 7.51 -13.67 16.64
C LEU A 12 7.39 -15.14 16.21
N LYS A 13 8.49 -15.90 16.20
CA LYS A 13 8.51 -17.34 15.88
C LYS A 13 7.72 -18.19 16.89
N ALA A 14 7.62 -17.73 18.14
CA ALA A 14 6.85 -18.40 19.19
C ALA A 14 5.32 -18.21 19.05
N CYS A 15 4.87 -17.25 18.23
CA CYS A 15 3.45 -16.94 18.00
C CYS A 15 2.87 -17.54 16.69
N LEU A 16 3.66 -18.34 15.96
CA LEU A 16 3.31 -18.83 14.61
C LEU A 16 2.73 -20.24 14.46
N PRO A 17 2.48 -21.10 15.47
CA PRO A 17 1.79 -22.36 15.22
C PRO A 17 0.28 -22.21 15.42
N CYS A 18 -0.43 -21.81 14.36
CA CYS A 18 -1.87 -22.09 14.14
C CYS A 18 -2.25 -21.76 12.67
N PHE A 19 -1.49 -22.24 11.70
CA PHE A 19 -1.89 -22.24 10.28
C PHE A 19 -1.19 -23.39 9.55
N ALA A 20 -1.43 -24.62 10.00
CA ALA A 20 -1.12 -25.81 9.22
C ALA A 20 -1.91 -26.97 9.82
N GLN A 21 -3.07 -27.24 9.24
CA GLN A 21 -3.64 -28.57 8.99
C GLN A 21 -5.11 -28.40 8.63
N GLU A 22 -5.42 -28.56 7.35
CA GLU A 22 -6.53 -29.45 6.97
C GLU A 22 -6.25 -29.94 5.55
N THR A 23 -5.98 -31.23 5.49
CA THR A 23 -5.71 -32.00 4.29
C THR A 23 -7.00 -32.26 3.52
N ASP A 24 -6.90 -32.00 2.22
CA ASP A 24 -7.60 -32.58 1.08
C ASP A 24 -8.54 -33.78 1.39
N LYS A 25 -9.82 -33.62 1.06
CA LYS A 25 -10.73 -34.73 0.73
C LYS A 25 -11.58 -34.34 -0.47
N GLN A 26 -11.26 -34.96 -1.60
CA GLN A 26 -12.06 -35.03 -2.81
C GLN A 26 -13.43 -35.66 -2.53
N VAL A 27 -14.49 -35.03 -3.03
CA VAL A 27 -15.79 -35.68 -3.27
C VAL A 27 -16.25 -35.29 -4.68
N ALA A 28 -16.63 -36.31 -5.45
CA ALA A 28 -17.00 -36.27 -6.87
C ALA A 28 -18.30 -35.50 -7.16
N PRO A 29 -18.56 -35.07 -8.42
CA PRO A 29 -19.76 -34.33 -8.76
C PRO A 29 -20.90 -35.29 -9.10
N GLU A 30 -22.07 -35.07 -8.52
CA GLU A 30 -23.31 -35.72 -8.96
C GLU A 30 -24.22 -34.64 -9.57
N ASN A 31 -24.44 -34.77 -10.88
CA ASN A 31 -25.24 -33.88 -11.70
C ASN A 31 -26.73 -34.10 -11.44
N THR A 32 -27.49 -33.03 -11.24
CA THR A 32 -28.90 -33.00 -11.57
C THR A 32 -29.30 -31.59 -11.96
N GLU A 33 -29.39 -31.36 -13.26
CA GLU A 33 -29.92 -30.13 -13.85
C GLU A 33 -31.45 -30.12 -13.78
N SER A 34 -32.02 -28.95 -13.46
CA SER A 34 -33.34 -28.52 -13.93
C SER A 34 -33.32 -26.99 -14.06
N PRO A 35 -34.02 -26.41 -15.06
CA PRO A 35 -33.63 -25.12 -15.62
C PRO A 35 -34.21 -23.92 -14.86
N CYS A 36 -33.38 -22.89 -14.63
CA CYS A 36 -33.84 -21.58 -14.17
C CYS A 36 -34.48 -20.76 -15.31
N PRO A 37 -35.50 -19.94 -15.05
CA PRO A 37 -36.09 -19.03 -16.02
C PRO A 37 -35.11 -17.93 -16.47
N PRO A 38 -35.29 -17.35 -17.67
CA PRO A 38 -34.35 -16.41 -18.26
C PRO A 38 -34.16 -15.18 -17.37
N GLU A 39 -32.91 -14.92 -17.03
CA GLU A 39 -32.43 -13.77 -16.26
C GLU A 39 -32.89 -12.47 -16.95
N ALA A 40 -33.64 -11.63 -16.23
CA ALA A 40 -34.00 -10.30 -16.70
C ALA A 40 -32.74 -9.45 -16.94
N PRO A 41 -32.74 -8.53 -17.92
CA PRO A 41 -31.56 -7.73 -18.25
C PRO A 41 -31.09 -6.90 -17.05
N ARG A 42 -29.82 -7.08 -16.65
CA ARG A 42 -29.18 -6.31 -15.57
C ARG A 42 -29.12 -4.83 -15.96
N PRO A 43 -29.47 -3.89 -15.06
CA PRO A 43 -29.47 -2.47 -15.39
C PRO A 43 -28.07 -1.96 -15.71
N GLN A 44 -27.96 -1.20 -16.79
CA GLN A 44 -26.72 -0.60 -17.31
C GLN A 44 -26.21 0.50 -16.37
N GLY A 45 -24.99 0.30 -15.85
CA GLY A 45 -24.19 1.28 -15.11
C GLY A 45 -24.20 1.08 -13.60
N SER A 46 -23.11 0.55 -13.03
CA SER A 46 -22.88 0.61 -11.58
C SER A 46 -22.53 2.05 -11.19
N TYR A 47 -23.25 2.57 -10.20
CA TYR A 47 -23.08 3.94 -9.68
C TYR A 47 -22.12 3.93 -8.50
N PHE A 48 -21.23 4.91 -8.46
CA PHE A 48 -20.22 5.07 -7.43
C PHE A 48 -20.26 6.48 -6.83
N VAL A 49 -19.83 6.59 -5.58
CA VAL A 49 -19.64 7.84 -4.86
C VAL A 49 -18.15 8.04 -4.60
N ALA A 50 -17.66 9.25 -4.85
CA ALA A 50 -16.30 9.64 -4.52
C ALA A 50 -16.10 9.71 -3.00
N LEU A 51 -15.11 8.99 -2.49
CA LEU A 51 -14.73 8.98 -1.07
C LEU A 51 -13.77 10.12 -0.71
N PHE A 52 -13.01 10.60 -1.70
CA PHE A 52 -11.97 11.62 -1.53
C PHE A 52 -11.99 12.60 -2.69
N ASP A 53 -11.43 13.79 -2.46
CA ASP A 53 -11.13 14.72 -3.53
C ASP A 53 -10.00 14.16 -4.41
N TYR A 54 -10.12 14.33 -5.71
CA TYR A 54 -9.08 13.99 -6.67
C TYR A 54 -8.95 15.09 -7.72
N GLN A 55 -7.73 15.60 -7.84
CA GLN A 55 -7.35 16.55 -8.88
C GLN A 55 -6.64 15.80 -9.99
N ALA A 56 -7.10 15.99 -11.23
CA ALA A 56 -6.51 15.43 -12.43
C ALA A 56 -5.01 15.75 -12.51
N ARG A 57 -4.20 14.73 -12.79
CA ARG A 57 -2.74 14.84 -12.92
C ARG A 57 -2.31 14.83 -14.39
N THR A 58 -3.18 14.35 -15.25
CA THR A 58 -3.07 14.34 -16.71
C THR A 58 -4.31 14.96 -17.34
N ALA A 59 -4.27 15.19 -18.66
CA ALA A 59 -5.43 15.66 -19.42
C ALA A 59 -6.47 14.55 -19.65
N GLU A 60 -6.12 13.28 -19.39
CA GLU A 60 -7.04 12.15 -19.52
C GLU A 60 -7.78 11.83 -18.21
N ASP A 61 -7.35 12.41 -17.09
CA ASP A 61 -7.92 12.16 -15.77
C ASP A 61 -9.19 13.00 -15.55
N LEU A 62 -10.15 12.45 -14.82
CA LEU A 62 -11.36 13.17 -14.38
C LEU A 62 -11.16 13.71 -12.96
N SER A 63 -11.28 15.03 -12.78
CA SER A 63 -11.29 15.66 -11.45
C SER A 63 -12.66 15.55 -10.78
N PHE A 64 -12.69 15.24 -9.49
CA PHE A 64 -13.92 15.12 -8.69
C PHE A 64 -13.68 15.46 -7.22
N ARG A 65 -14.76 15.73 -6.49
CA ARG A 65 -14.78 16.01 -5.04
C ARG A 65 -15.42 14.85 -4.29
N ALA A 66 -15.04 14.69 -3.03
CA ALA A 66 -15.69 13.74 -2.14
C ALA A 66 -17.20 14.01 -2.08
N GLY A 67 -18.00 12.95 -2.27
CA GLY A 67 -19.45 12.99 -2.39
C GLY A 67 -19.98 13.05 -3.82
N ASP A 68 -19.16 13.37 -4.82
CA ASP A 68 -19.61 13.40 -6.22
C ASP A 68 -20.07 12.00 -6.68
N LYS A 69 -21.18 11.96 -7.43
CA LYS A 69 -21.69 10.73 -8.05
C LYS A 69 -21.11 10.50 -9.43
N LEU A 70 -20.56 9.31 -9.61
CA LEU A 70 -19.84 8.88 -10.80
C LEU A 70 -20.47 7.62 -11.37
N GLN A 71 -20.56 7.55 -12.70
CA GLN A 71 -20.87 6.32 -13.43
C GLN A 71 -19.58 5.71 -13.92
N VAL A 72 -19.26 4.49 -13.48
CA VAL A 72 -18.08 3.78 -13.97
C VAL A 72 -18.44 3.10 -15.29
N LEU A 73 -17.65 3.38 -16.32
CA LEU A 73 -17.83 2.92 -17.69
C LEU A 73 -16.93 1.74 -18.03
N ASP A 74 -15.69 1.73 -17.50
CA ASP A 74 -14.74 0.64 -17.71
C ASP A 74 -13.92 0.37 -16.44
N THR A 75 -13.84 -0.90 -16.06
CA THR A 75 -13.04 -1.43 -14.94
C THR A 75 -11.96 -2.42 -15.39
N SER A 76 -11.69 -2.50 -16.69
CA SER A 76 -10.73 -3.45 -17.29
C SER A 76 -9.33 -3.33 -16.71
N HIS A 77 -8.97 -2.13 -16.26
CA HIS A 77 -7.64 -1.80 -15.82
C HIS A 77 -7.54 -1.80 -14.28
N GLU A 78 -6.48 -2.44 -13.74
CA GLU A 78 -6.25 -2.50 -12.29
C GLU A 78 -5.87 -1.11 -11.75
N GLY A 79 -6.57 -0.64 -10.72
CA GLY A 79 -6.26 0.62 -10.04
C GLY A 79 -6.78 1.92 -10.70
N TRP A 80 -7.12 1.89 -12.00
CA TRP A 80 -7.62 3.06 -12.75
C TRP A 80 -8.84 2.68 -13.58
N TRP A 81 -9.94 3.39 -13.40
CA TRP A 81 -11.21 3.12 -14.10
C TRP A 81 -11.62 4.30 -14.95
N LEU A 82 -12.32 4.05 -16.05
CA LEU A 82 -12.95 5.11 -16.84
C LEU A 82 -14.30 5.45 -16.23
N ALA A 83 -14.56 6.72 -15.94
CA ALA A 83 -15.82 7.14 -15.33
C ALA A 83 -16.35 8.45 -15.94
N ARG A 84 -17.65 8.68 -15.74
CA ARG A 84 -18.39 9.89 -16.12
C ARG A 84 -19.04 10.53 -14.90
N HIS A 85 -18.98 11.86 -14.80
CA HIS A 85 -19.65 12.62 -13.75
C HIS A 85 -21.15 12.77 -14.03
N LEU A 86 -22.02 12.53 -13.04
CA LEU A 86 -23.47 12.49 -13.23
C LEU A 86 -24.21 13.80 -12.91
N GLU A 87 -23.76 14.57 -11.92
CA GLU A 87 -24.54 15.69 -11.38
C GLU A 87 -24.20 17.09 -11.95
N LYS A 88 -23.20 17.25 -12.82
CA LYS A 88 -22.87 18.54 -13.43
C LYS A 88 -23.77 18.83 -14.64
N ARG A 89 -25.06 19.08 -14.40
CA ARG A 89 -25.96 19.67 -15.41
C ARG A 89 -25.80 21.20 -15.42
N GLY A 90 -25.10 21.72 -16.42
CA GLY A 90 -25.25 23.11 -16.86
C GLY A 90 -24.03 24.01 -16.68
N ALA A 91 -23.41 24.29 -17.83
CA ALA A 91 -22.88 25.59 -18.26
C ALA A 91 -21.77 26.28 -17.43
N GLY A 92 -20.54 26.22 -17.95
CA GLY A 92 -19.51 27.23 -17.76
C GLY A 92 -18.13 26.66 -17.49
N SER A 93 -17.18 26.88 -18.41
CA SER A 93 -15.79 26.37 -18.44
C SER A 93 -15.63 24.91 -18.86
N GLY A 94 -14.63 24.62 -19.70
CA GLY A 94 -14.41 23.32 -20.34
C GLY A 94 -13.91 22.22 -19.39
N GLN A 95 -14.69 21.93 -18.34
CA GLN A 95 -14.45 20.78 -17.48
C GLN A 95 -14.84 19.49 -18.21
N GLN A 96 -13.86 18.62 -18.35
CA GLN A 96 -14.01 17.26 -18.82
C GLN A 96 -15.02 16.50 -17.93
N LEU A 97 -16.04 15.91 -18.55
CA LEU A 97 -17.10 15.16 -17.88
C LEU A 97 -16.82 13.66 -17.80
N GLU A 98 -15.81 13.19 -18.54
CA GLU A 98 -15.39 11.79 -18.63
C GLU A 98 -13.88 11.67 -18.62
N GLY A 99 -13.34 10.74 -17.85
CA GLY A 99 -11.90 10.53 -17.78
C GLY A 99 -11.54 9.42 -16.81
N TYR A 100 -10.24 9.15 -16.70
CA TYR A 100 -9.74 8.12 -15.79
C TYR A 100 -9.75 8.60 -14.34
N ILE A 101 -10.11 7.69 -13.45
CA ILE A 101 -10.16 7.92 -12.01
C ILE A 101 -9.41 6.79 -11.27
N PRO A 102 -8.78 7.07 -10.12
CA PRO A 102 -8.25 6.00 -9.29
C PRO A 102 -9.39 5.18 -8.66
N SER A 103 -9.39 3.86 -8.84
CA SER A 103 -10.49 3.00 -8.36
C SER A 103 -10.60 2.97 -6.84
N ASN A 104 -9.50 3.19 -6.12
CA ASN A 104 -9.47 3.27 -4.66
C ASN A 104 -10.03 4.57 -4.08
N TYR A 105 -10.48 5.51 -4.92
CA TYR A 105 -11.09 6.78 -4.50
C TYR A 105 -12.62 6.74 -4.51
N VAL A 106 -13.21 5.64 -4.97
CA VAL A 106 -14.65 5.52 -5.17
C VAL A 106 -15.18 4.25 -4.51
N ALA A 107 -16.45 4.28 -4.12
CA ALA A 107 -17.18 3.11 -3.63
C ALA A 107 -18.56 3.03 -4.28
N GLU A 108 -19.06 1.83 -4.48
CA GLU A 108 -20.38 1.61 -5.08
C GLU A 108 -21.48 2.22 -4.17
N ASP A 109 -22.44 2.97 -4.73
CA ASP A 109 -23.43 3.81 -4.01
C ASP A 109 -24.31 3.03 -3.01
N ARG A 110 -24.34 1.69 -3.10
CA ARG A 110 -25.06 0.79 -2.19
C ARG A 110 -24.17 -0.12 -1.35
N SER A 111 -22.86 0.04 -1.46
CA SER A 111 -21.88 -0.72 -0.68
C SER A 111 -21.67 -0.06 0.69
N LEU A 112 -21.34 -0.86 1.70
CA LEU A 112 -20.90 -0.37 3.02
C LEU A 112 -19.67 0.56 2.94
N GLN A 113 -18.99 0.59 1.80
CA GLN A 113 -17.83 1.41 1.54
C GLN A 113 -18.19 2.86 1.12
N ALA A 114 -19.42 3.11 0.64
CA ALA A 114 -19.91 4.47 0.28
C ALA A 114 -20.36 5.28 1.50
N GLU A 115 -20.58 4.61 2.63
CA GLU A 115 -20.71 5.24 3.94
C GLU A 115 -19.31 5.52 4.51
N PRO A 116 -19.10 6.56 5.34
CA PRO A 116 -17.83 6.75 6.03
C PRO A 116 -17.64 5.64 7.08
N ILE A 117 -17.11 4.46 6.66
CA ILE A 117 -16.21 3.50 7.35
C ILE A 117 -16.29 2.08 6.73
N ASP A 118 -15.12 1.65 6.25
CA ASP A 118 -14.48 0.30 6.24
C ASP A 118 -15.27 -0.96 5.81
N SER A 119 -14.78 -1.65 4.78
CA SER A 119 -14.67 -3.12 4.81
C SER A 119 -13.76 -3.66 3.70
N GLN A 120 -12.51 -3.95 4.04
CA GLN A 120 -11.76 -5.08 3.47
C GLN A 120 -11.13 -5.90 4.60
N ASN A 121 -11.91 -6.86 5.11
CA ASN A 121 -11.47 -8.11 5.73
C ASN A 121 -12.72 -8.89 6.17
N LEU A 122 -12.77 -10.19 5.86
CA LEU A 122 -13.86 -11.13 6.14
C LEU A 122 -14.12 -11.42 7.64
N ASN A 123 -13.78 -10.48 8.53
CA ASN A 123 -14.02 -10.56 9.98
C ASN A 123 -14.57 -9.24 10.50
N TYR A 124 -15.89 -9.06 10.43
CA TYR A 124 -16.58 -7.88 10.95
C TYR A 124 -16.30 -7.71 12.46
N ARG A 125 -15.69 -6.59 12.85
CA ARG A 125 -15.42 -6.24 14.25
C ARG A 125 -15.85 -4.81 14.52
N ALA A 126 -16.75 -4.60 15.48
CA ALA A 126 -16.99 -3.27 16.03
C ALA A 126 -15.85 -2.92 17.00
N LYS A 127 -15.32 -1.70 16.90
CA LYS A 127 -14.32 -1.16 17.82
C LYS A 127 -14.91 0.05 18.52
N VAL A 128 -14.82 0.09 19.85
CA VAL A 128 -15.36 1.17 20.66
C VAL A 128 -14.22 1.76 21.48
N LEU A 129 -13.93 3.05 21.29
CA LEU A 129 -12.90 3.77 22.03
C LEU A 129 -13.54 4.47 23.24
N VAL A 130 -13.08 4.12 24.44
CA VAL A 130 -13.47 4.81 25.69
C VAL A 130 -12.22 5.12 26.49
N GLU A 131 -12.02 6.40 26.84
CA GLU A 131 -10.92 6.85 27.71
C GLU A 131 -9.54 6.30 27.30
N ARG A 132 -9.22 6.33 25.99
CA ARG A 132 -7.99 5.80 25.37
C ARG A 132 -7.83 4.27 25.35
N VAL A 133 -8.87 3.52 25.72
CA VAL A 133 -8.90 2.06 25.62
C VAL A 133 -9.84 1.64 24.49
N VAL A 134 -9.36 0.81 23.57
CA VAL A 134 -10.17 0.24 22.48
C VAL A 134 -10.74 -1.11 22.92
N LYS A 135 -12.07 -1.22 22.93
CA LYS A 135 -12.80 -2.49 23.13
C LYS A 135 -13.20 -3.07 21.78
N HIS A 136 -12.89 -4.34 21.56
CA HIS A 136 -13.20 -5.05 20.33
C HIS A 136 -14.39 -5.99 20.52
N TYR A 137 -15.34 -5.90 19.61
CA TYR A 137 -16.58 -6.65 19.59
C TYR A 137 -16.66 -7.45 18.29
N LYS A 138 -16.71 -8.79 18.37
CA LYS A 138 -16.81 -9.64 17.17
C LYS A 138 -18.26 -9.64 16.68
N ILE A 139 -18.49 -9.08 15.50
CA ILE A 139 -19.79 -9.16 14.83
C ILE A 139 -19.80 -10.48 14.06
N ARG A 140 -20.84 -11.29 14.27
CA ARG A 140 -21.02 -12.57 13.61
C ARG A 140 -22.12 -12.46 12.56
N ARG A 141 -22.03 -13.28 11.52
CA ARG A 141 -23.05 -13.41 10.48
C ARG A 141 -23.91 -14.64 10.76
N LEU A 142 -25.19 -14.57 10.44
CA LEU A 142 -26.10 -15.72 10.44
C LEU A 142 -26.03 -16.44 9.09
N ASP A 143 -26.36 -17.74 9.09
CA ASP A 143 -26.35 -18.57 7.88
C ASP A 143 -27.39 -18.09 6.85
N GLU A 144 -28.53 -17.57 7.32
CA GLU A 144 -29.61 -16.99 6.50
C GLU A 144 -29.38 -15.52 6.12
N GLY A 145 -28.21 -14.95 6.44
CA GLY A 145 -27.92 -13.53 6.29
C GLY A 145 -28.27 -12.71 7.54
N GLY A 146 -27.64 -11.54 7.66
CA GLY A 146 -27.76 -10.67 8.85
C GLY A 146 -26.58 -10.78 9.83
N PHE A 147 -26.54 -9.84 10.77
CA PHE A 147 -25.41 -9.54 11.66
C PHE A 147 -25.86 -9.52 13.12
N PHE A 148 -24.99 -9.97 14.03
CA PHE A 148 -25.27 -9.92 15.46
C PHE A 148 -24.01 -9.83 16.33
N LEU A 149 -24.14 -9.21 17.50
CA LEU A 149 -23.16 -9.32 18.59
C LEU A 149 -23.48 -10.50 19.51
N THR A 150 -24.75 -10.61 19.89
CA THR A 150 -25.31 -11.70 20.68
C THR A 150 -26.51 -12.26 19.93
N ARG A 151 -26.77 -13.57 20.00
CA ARG A 151 -27.90 -14.19 19.29
C ARG A 151 -29.28 -13.69 19.77
N ARG A 152 -29.32 -12.91 20.86
CA ARG A 152 -30.55 -12.27 21.37
C ARG A 152 -31.01 -11.11 20.49
N ARG A 153 -30.12 -10.55 19.67
CA ARG A 153 -30.45 -9.42 18.80
C ARG A 153 -29.70 -9.49 17.48
N THR A 154 -30.46 -9.59 16.40
CA THR A 154 -29.98 -9.75 15.04
C THR A 154 -30.43 -8.55 14.19
N PHE A 155 -29.66 -8.24 13.16
CA PHE A 155 -29.89 -7.10 12.26
C PHE A 155 -29.74 -7.58 10.82
N THR A 156 -30.56 -7.08 9.91
CA THR A 156 -30.48 -7.51 8.51
C THR A 156 -29.28 -6.87 7.81
N THR A 157 -28.95 -5.62 8.17
CA THR A 157 -27.81 -4.86 7.65
C THR A 157 -26.91 -4.33 8.77
N LEU A 158 -25.66 -4.03 8.43
CA LEU A 158 -24.75 -3.36 9.37
C LEU A 158 -25.22 -1.93 9.71
N ASN A 159 -25.97 -1.27 8.82
CA ASN A 159 -26.50 0.07 9.09
C ASN A 159 -27.57 0.02 10.19
N GLU A 160 -28.46 -0.98 10.16
CA GLU A 160 -29.40 -1.24 11.26
C GLU A 160 -28.68 -1.54 12.58
N PHE A 161 -27.62 -2.36 12.53
CA PHE A 161 -26.77 -2.66 13.68
C PHE A 161 -26.18 -1.37 14.27
N VAL A 162 -25.55 -0.52 13.45
CA VAL A 162 -24.92 0.73 13.90
C VAL A 162 -25.99 1.68 14.45
N SER A 163 -27.08 1.88 13.71
CA SER A 163 -28.21 2.72 14.13
C SER A 163 -28.80 2.32 15.48
N HIS A 164 -28.93 1.01 15.75
CA HIS A 164 -29.40 0.50 17.03
C HIS A 164 -28.41 0.84 18.16
N TYR A 165 -27.14 0.46 17.98
CA TYR A 165 -26.12 0.61 19.01
C TYR A 165 -25.67 2.07 19.22
N SER A 166 -26.00 2.98 18.29
CA SER A 166 -25.86 4.42 18.50
C SER A 166 -26.95 5.01 19.42
N ARG A 167 -28.15 4.42 19.44
CA ARG A 167 -29.25 4.87 20.30
C ARG A 167 -29.17 4.26 21.71
N THR A 168 -28.74 3.00 21.81
CA THR A 168 -28.63 2.25 23.07
C THR A 168 -27.36 1.43 23.13
N SER A 169 -26.76 1.24 24.31
CA SER A 169 -25.53 0.45 24.42
C SER A 169 -25.83 -1.04 24.33
N ASP A 170 -26.96 -1.51 24.86
CA ASP A 170 -27.46 -2.89 24.73
C ASP A 170 -26.38 -3.98 24.89
N GLY A 171 -25.56 -3.84 25.93
CA GLY A 171 -24.45 -4.74 26.26
C GLY A 171 -23.07 -4.30 25.75
N LEU A 172 -22.98 -3.24 24.94
CA LEU A 172 -21.71 -2.55 24.68
C LEU A 172 -21.28 -1.74 25.92
N PHE A 173 -19.97 -1.51 26.02
CA PHE A 173 -19.39 -0.72 27.10
C PHE A 173 -19.86 0.75 27.07
N VAL A 174 -20.13 1.28 25.86
CA VAL A 174 -20.80 2.57 25.64
C VAL A 174 -21.61 2.52 24.35
N LYS A 175 -22.60 3.42 24.21
CA LYS A 175 -23.29 3.67 22.94
C LYS A 175 -22.28 4.01 21.83
N LEU A 176 -22.55 3.56 20.61
CA LEU A 176 -21.76 3.97 19.45
C LEU A 176 -21.93 5.47 19.24
N GLY A 177 -20.84 6.20 19.45
CA GLY A 177 -20.79 7.63 19.21
C GLY A 177 -20.61 7.95 17.73
N LYS A 178 -19.97 9.08 17.44
CA LYS A 178 -19.62 9.45 16.08
C LYS A 178 -18.71 8.39 15.46
N PRO A 179 -18.89 8.05 14.17
CA PRO A 179 -17.96 7.22 13.42
C PRO A 179 -16.52 7.68 13.67
N CYS A 180 -15.63 6.74 14.02
CA CYS A 180 -14.21 7.09 14.09
C CYS A 180 -13.79 7.50 12.67
N LEU A 181 -13.30 8.72 12.48
CA LEU A 181 -12.69 9.06 11.18
C LEU A 181 -11.61 8.01 10.88
N LYS A 182 -11.42 7.65 9.61
CA LYS A 182 -10.45 6.63 9.19
C LYS A 182 -9.03 7.13 9.45
N TYR A 183 -8.63 7.07 10.71
CA TYR A 183 -7.28 7.28 11.16
C TYR A 183 -6.53 5.98 10.85
N SER A 184 -5.37 6.06 10.19
CA SER A 184 -4.32 5.10 10.51
C SER A 184 -4.26 5.03 12.03
N TYR A 185 -4.25 3.82 12.61
CA TYR A 185 -4.47 3.54 14.03
C TYR A 185 -3.60 4.36 15.01
N TYR A 186 -2.66 5.19 14.52
CA TYR A 186 -1.82 6.10 15.27
C TYR A 186 -1.66 7.53 14.70
N SER A 187 -2.56 8.01 13.82
CA SER A 187 -2.57 9.42 13.38
C SER A 187 -3.75 10.19 13.96
N VAL A 188 -3.49 11.15 14.85
CA VAL A 188 -4.52 12.01 15.46
C VAL A 188 -4.99 13.13 14.52
N THR A 189 -4.51 13.15 13.27
CA THR A 189 -4.86 14.20 12.30
C THR A 189 -5.08 13.58 10.91
N GLN A 190 -6.31 13.73 10.41
CA GLN A 190 -6.76 13.50 9.02
C GLN A 190 -6.83 12.06 8.48
N ILE A 191 -7.85 11.84 7.65
CA ILE A 191 -8.07 10.62 6.89
C ILE A 191 -6.99 10.55 5.81
N GLN A 192 -6.21 9.46 5.80
CA GLN A 192 -5.19 9.26 4.76
C GLN A 192 -5.89 8.97 3.43
N VAL A 193 -5.83 9.93 2.50
CA VAL A 193 -6.19 9.71 1.10
C VAL A 193 -5.26 8.61 0.57
N PRO A 194 -5.80 7.50 0.04
CA PRO A 194 -4.95 6.42 -0.44
C PRO A 194 -4.15 6.93 -1.64
N THR A 195 -2.84 6.69 -1.65
CA THR A 195 -2.01 7.04 -2.81
C THR A 195 -2.21 5.98 -3.89
N PRO A 196 -2.53 6.35 -5.15
CA PRO A 196 -2.52 5.42 -6.26
C PRO A 196 -1.12 4.81 -6.41
N PHE A 197 -1.04 3.55 -6.84
CA PHE A 197 0.24 2.88 -7.07
C PHE A 197 1.01 3.45 -8.28
N ASP A 198 0.31 4.15 -9.16
CA ASP A 198 0.81 4.67 -10.42
C ASP A 198 0.54 6.18 -10.52
N LEU A 199 1.30 6.89 -11.36
CA LEU A 199 1.14 8.34 -11.55
C LEU A 199 -0.18 8.67 -12.28
N SER A 200 -0.48 7.88 -13.32
CA SER A 200 -1.65 7.94 -14.18
C SER A 200 -2.00 6.56 -14.75
N TYR A 201 -3.16 6.47 -15.41
CA TYR A 201 -3.56 5.30 -16.21
C TYR A 201 -2.45 4.81 -17.15
N LYS A 202 -1.83 5.70 -17.93
CA LYS A 202 -0.78 5.32 -18.90
C LYS A 202 0.45 4.71 -18.23
N THR A 203 0.84 5.21 -17.06
CA THR A 203 2.07 4.75 -16.37
C THR A 203 1.97 3.38 -15.72
N VAL A 204 0.83 2.71 -15.86
CA VAL A 204 0.70 1.32 -15.43
C VAL A 204 1.47 0.43 -16.40
N ASP A 205 1.22 0.58 -17.71
CA ASP A 205 1.92 -0.18 -18.75
C ASP A 205 3.15 0.56 -19.29
N GLN A 206 3.10 1.90 -19.35
CA GLN A 206 4.14 2.76 -19.91
C GLN A 206 4.83 3.57 -18.81
N TRP A 207 5.65 2.89 -18.02
CA TRP A 207 6.33 3.45 -16.85
C TRP A 207 7.66 4.15 -17.18
N GLU A 208 8.15 4.07 -18.41
CA GLU A 208 9.19 4.96 -18.92
C GLU A 208 8.53 6.27 -19.37
N ILE A 209 8.93 7.39 -18.79
CA ILE A 209 8.33 8.70 -19.04
C ILE A 209 9.36 9.72 -19.53
N ASP A 210 8.89 10.76 -20.22
CA ASP A 210 9.72 11.89 -20.63
C ASP A 210 10.30 12.62 -19.39
N ARG A 211 11.61 12.81 -19.36
CA ARG A 211 12.33 13.56 -18.33
C ARG A 211 11.76 14.97 -18.15
N ASN A 212 11.31 15.62 -19.22
CA ASN A 212 10.76 16.98 -19.18
C ASN A 212 9.45 17.07 -18.39
N SER A 213 8.76 15.94 -18.17
CA SER A 213 7.58 15.88 -17.29
C SER A 213 7.92 15.96 -15.80
N VAL A 214 9.21 15.94 -15.44
CA VAL A 214 9.70 15.90 -14.06
C VAL A 214 10.56 17.12 -13.77
N GLN A 215 10.11 17.94 -12.82
CA GLN A 215 10.89 19.05 -12.29
C GLN A 215 11.67 18.62 -11.04
N LEU A 216 12.98 18.80 -11.03
CA LEU A 216 13.79 18.67 -9.81
C LEU A 216 13.69 19.96 -8.98
N LEU A 217 13.36 19.84 -7.70
CA LEU A 217 13.14 20.98 -6.82
C LEU A 217 14.26 21.14 -5.79
N LYS A 218 14.36 20.19 -4.85
CA LYS A 218 15.27 20.27 -3.71
C LYS A 218 16.06 18.99 -3.58
N ARG A 219 17.39 19.07 -3.45
CA ARG A 219 18.21 17.90 -3.15
C ARG A 219 17.92 17.42 -1.72
N LEU A 220 17.50 16.16 -1.59
CA LEU A 220 17.19 15.50 -0.32
C LEU A 220 18.42 14.81 0.27
N GLY A 221 19.27 14.25 -0.59
CA GLY A 221 20.47 13.55 -0.14
C GLY A 221 21.39 13.16 -1.29
N SER A 222 22.56 12.65 -0.94
CA SER A 222 23.55 12.12 -1.87
C SER A 222 24.15 10.85 -1.30
N GLY A 223 24.34 9.84 -2.14
CA GLY A 223 24.91 8.56 -1.75
C GLY A 223 25.87 7.99 -2.78
N GLN A 224 26.31 6.76 -2.53
CA GLN A 224 27.23 6.03 -3.41
C GLN A 224 26.68 5.94 -4.84
N PHE A 225 25.37 5.75 -4.97
CA PHE A 225 24.67 5.44 -6.23
C PHE A 225 24.16 6.68 -6.98
N GLY A 226 24.33 7.87 -6.43
CA GLY A 226 23.89 9.14 -7.03
C GLY A 226 23.18 10.04 -6.03
N GLU A 227 22.35 10.95 -6.53
CA GLU A 227 21.64 11.94 -5.71
C GLU A 227 20.16 11.62 -5.62
N VAL A 228 19.52 12.06 -4.54
CA VAL A 228 18.07 11.97 -4.36
C VAL A 228 17.54 13.38 -4.26
N TRP A 229 16.52 13.67 -5.06
CA TRP A 229 15.87 14.96 -5.18
C TRP A 229 14.38 14.83 -4.85
N GLU A 230 13.83 15.84 -4.20
CA GLU A 230 12.42 16.14 -4.23
C GLU A 230 12.11 16.72 -5.60
N GLY A 231 11.05 16.23 -6.23
CA GLY A 231 10.61 16.69 -7.53
C GLY A 231 9.10 16.74 -7.65
N LEU A 232 8.65 17.22 -8.80
CA LEU A 232 7.25 17.36 -9.13
C LEU A 232 7.01 16.80 -10.53
N TRP A 233 6.14 15.79 -10.62
CA TRP A 233 5.71 15.25 -11.91
C TRP A 233 4.47 15.99 -12.40
N ASN A 234 4.48 16.41 -13.68
CA ASN A 234 3.43 17.17 -14.35
C ASN A 234 2.93 18.39 -13.53
N ASN A 235 3.81 19.04 -12.77
CA ASN A 235 3.48 20.17 -11.89
C ASN A 235 2.39 19.89 -10.83
N THR A 236 2.03 18.62 -10.59
CA THR A 236 0.91 18.24 -9.73
C THR A 236 1.30 17.26 -8.64
N THR A 237 2.16 16.28 -8.95
CA THR A 237 2.37 15.12 -8.08
C THR A 237 3.77 15.15 -7.48
N PRO A 238 3.91 15.34 -6.15
CA PRO A 238 5.22 15.29 -5.50
C PRO A 238 5.84 13.91 -5.58
N VAL A 239 7.12 13.85 -5.95
CA VAL A 239 7.89 12.61 -6.14
C VAL A 239 9.28 12.71 -5.54
N ALA A 240 9.87 11.56 -5.23
CA ALA A 240 11.31 11.45 -5.02
C ALA A 240 11.97 10.98 -6.31
N VAL A 241 13.03 11.66 -6.74
CA VAL A 241 13.79 11.37 -7.96
C VAL A 241 15.22 10.98 -7.58
N LYS A 242 15.55 9.71 -7.75
CA LYS A 242 16.92 9.21 -7.58
C LYS A 242 17.63 9.24 -8.92
N THR A 243 18.74 9.96 -9.00
CA THR A 243 19.59 10.01 -10.19
C THR A 243 20.66 8.94 -10.07
N LEU A 244 20.91 8.20 -11.15
CA LEU A 244 22.05 7.28 -11.22
C LEU A 244 23.22 7.98 -11.91
N LYS A 245 24.45 7.73 -11.42
CA LYS A 245 25.64 8.27 -12.06
C LYS A 245 25.79 7.69 -13.48
N PRO A 246 26.19 8.49 -14.49
CA PRO A 246 26.44 7.97 -15.83
C PRO A 246 27.44 6.80 -15.80
N GLY A 247 27.17 5.77 -16.61
CA GLY A 247 28.00 4.56 -16.67
C GLY A 247 27.93 3.65 -15.44
N SER A 248 27.01 3.90 -14.49
CA SER A 248 26.78 3.03 -13.32
C SER A 248 25.89 1.82 -13.61
N MET A 249 25.36 1.67 -14.83
CA MET A 249 24.51 0.55 -15.24
C MET A 249 24.25 0.59 -16.75
N ASP A 250 24.10 -0.58 -17.38
CA ASP A 250 23.44 -0.71 -18.69
C ASP A 250 21.91 -0.46 -18.58
N PRO A 251 21.31 0.42 -19.41
CA PRO A 251 19.89 0.73 -19.35
C PRO A 251 18.96 -0.48 -19.47
N ASN A 252 19.29 -1.51 -20.26
CA ASN A 252 18.44 -2.69 -20.40
C ASN A 252 18.42 -3.55 -19.14
N ASP A 253 19.57 -3.67 -18.47
CA ASP A 253 19.68 -4.35 -17.18
C ASP A 253 18.86 -3.63 -16.10
N PHE A 254 18.92 -2.30 -16.11
CA PHE A 254 18.10 -1.46 -15.24
C PHE A 254 16.61 -1.67 -15.51
N LEU A 255 16.18 -1.62 -16.77
CA LEU A 255 14.77 -1.77 -17.14
C LEU A 255 14.19 -3.12 -16.71
N ARG A 256 14.97 -4.20 -16.83
CA ARG A 256 14.54 -5.53 -16.37
C ARG A 256 14.31 -5.58 -14.86
N GLU A 257 15.16 -4.96 -14.06
CA GLU A 257 15.00 -4.96 -12.61
C GLU A 257 13.92 -3.97 -12.16
N ALA A 258 13.77 -2.84 -12.85
CA ALA A 258 12.68 -1.90 -12.64
C ALA A 258 11.30 -2.54 -12.92
N GLN A 259 11.19 -3.41 -13.93
CA GLN A 259 9.97 -4.17 -14.19
C GLN A 259 9.58 -5.07 -13.00
N ILE A 260 10.55 -5.70 -12.34
CA ILE A 260 10.27 -6.50 -11.15
C ILE A 260 9.82 -5.59 -10.00
N MET A 261 10.51 -4.48 -9.77
CA MET A 261 10.14 -3.51 -8.74
C MET A 261 8.73 -2.94 -8.94
N LYS A 262 8.31 -2.72 -10.19
CA LYS A 262 6.97 -2.22 -10.54
C LYS A 262 5.83 -3.14 -10.10
N ASN A 263 6.07 -4.45 -10.13
CA ASN A 263 5.11 -5.48 -9.76
C ASN A 263 5.04 -5.74 -8.24
N LEU A 264 6.03 -5.28 -7.48
CA LEU A 264 6.07 -5.43 -6.02
C LEU A 264 5.26 -4.32 -5.33
N ARG A 265 3.93 -4.48 -5.28
CA ARG A 265 2.98 -3.49 -4.74
C ARG A 265 2.54 -3.87 -3.32
N HIS A 266 2.96 -3.08 -2.33
CA HIS A 266 2.55 -3.28 -0.94
C HIS A 266 2.59 -1.95 -0.15
N PRO A 267 1.62 -1.66 0.74
CA PRO A 267 1.54 -0.39 1.47
C PRO A 267 2.73 -0.07 2.40
N LYS A 268 3.61 -1.04 2.65
CA LYS A 268 4.85 -0.89 3.45
C LYS A 268 6.14 -1.03 2.64
N LEU A 269 6.03 -1.03 1.31
CA LEU A 269 7.14 -0.89 0.38
C LEU A 269 7.04 0.47 -0.31
N ILE A 270 8.18 1.07 -0.65
CA ILE A 270 8.24 2.26 -1.50
C ILE A 270 7.77 1.92 -2.90
N GLN A 271 6.76 2.65 -3.35
CA GLN A 271 6.21 2.47 -4.68
C GLN A 271 7.10 3.09 -5.75
N LEU A 272 7.49 2.27 -6.74
CA LEU A 272 8.07 2.73 -7.99
C LEU A 272 6.96 3.24 -8.91
N TYR A 273 7.04 4.52 -9.27
CA TYR A 273 6.10 5.15 -10.16
C TYR A 273 6.52 5.03 -11.62
N ALA A 274 7.72 5.47 -11.93
CA ALA A 274 8.22 5.57 -13.30
C ALA A 274 9.75 5.65 -13.32
N VAL A 275 10.33 5.58 -14.53
CA VAL A 275 11.75 5.85 -14.78
C VAL A 275 11.92 6.78 -15.97
N CYS A 276 13.08 7.44 -16.06
CA CYS A 276 13.54 8.09 -17.30
C CYS A 276 14.87 7.47 -17.69
N THR A 277 14.90 6.70 -18.77
CA THR A 277 16.08 5.93 -19.21
C THR A 277 16.60 6.30 -20.60
N LEU A 278 15.84 7.08 -21.38
CA LEU A 278 16.22 7.52 -22.72
C LEU A 278 17.50 8.38 -22.76
N GLU A 279 17.78 9.09 -21.67
CA GLU A 279 18.93 10.00 -21.55
C GLU A 279 19.62 9.80 -20.21
N ASP A 280 20.90 10.13 -20.13
CA ASP A 280 21.63 10.22 -18.87
C ASP A 280 21.41 11.59 -18.20
N PRO A 281 21.44 11.66 -16.85
CA PRO A 281 21.50 10.54 -15.90
C PRO A 281 20.14 9.86 -15.73
N ILE A 282 20.08 8.53 -15.68
CA ILE A 282 18.84 7.77 -15.45
C ILE A 282 18.12 8.27 -14.18
N TYR A 283 16.79 8.45 -14.28
CA TYR A 283 15.93 8.79 -13.14
C TYR A 283 15.09 7.60 -12.70
N ILE A 284 15.04 7.40 -11.39
CA ILE A 284 14.09 6.50 -10.71
C ILE A 284 13.11 7.37 -9.93
N ILE A 285 11.82 7.25 -10.25
CA ILE A 285 10.78 8.10 -9.70
C ILE A 285 9.92 7.26 -8.76
N THR A 286 9.87 7.65 -7.49
CA THR A 286 9.11 6.96 -6.44
C THR A 286 8.21 7.93 -5.68
N GLU A 287 7.36 7.38 -4.81
CA GLU A 287 6.67 8.21 -3.82
C GLU A 287 7.65 8.99 -2.94
N LEU A 288 7.25 10.19 -2.53
CA LEU A 288 8.04 11.07 -1.68
C LEU A 288 7.74 10.83 -0.20
N MET A 289 8.77 10.47 0.57
CA MET A 289 8.70 10.27 2.02
C MET A 289 9.31 11.48 2.73
N ARG A 290 8.44 12.36 3.26
CA ARG A 290 8.82 13.72 3.70
C ARG A 290 9.83 13.78 4.85
N HIS A 291 9.93 12.75 5.67
CA HIS A 291 10.83 12.72 6.83
C HIS A 291 12.14 11.96 6.56
N GLY A 292 12.42 11.62 5.30
CA GLY A 292 13.69 11.02 4.90
C GLY A 292 13.88 9.61 5.44
N SER A 293 15.14 9.23 5.69
CA SER A 293 15.47 7.89 6.16
C SER A 293 15.17 7.72 7.66
N LEU A 294 14.80 6.51 8.06
CA LEU A 294 14.57 6.17 9.48
C LEU A 294 15.86 6.34 10.30
N LEU A 295 17.02 6.08 9.71
CA LEU A 295 18.31 6.34 10.36
C LEU A 295 18.46 7.80 10.78
N GLU A 296 18.27 8.74 9.84
CA GLU A 296 18.35 10.18 10.13
C GLU A 296 17.23 10.62 11.07
N TYR A 297 16.01 10.10 10.87
CA TYR A 297 14.87 10.39 11.73
C TYR A 297 15.12 10.00 13.20
N LEU A 298 15.74 8.84 13.43
CA LEU A 298 16.10 8.36 14.77
C LEU A 298 17.28 9.11 15.39
N GLN A 299 18.20 9.62 14.57
CA GLN A 299 19.37 10.37 15.04
C GLN A 299 19.06 11.83 15.38
N ASN A 300 18.01 12.39 14.77
CA ASN A 300 17.54 13.75 15.02
C ASN A 300 16.48 13.78 16.15
N ASP A 301 15.96 14.97 16.46
CA ASP A 301 14.93 15.21 17.50
C ASP A 301 13.65 14.38 17.35
N GLY A 302 13.41 13.79 16.18
CA GLY A 302 12.32 12.83 15.96
C GLY A 302 12.48 11.58 16.82
N GLY A 303 13.71 11.06 16.95
CA GLY A 303 14.02 9.84 17.70
C GLY A 303 13.85 9.96 19.22
N SER A 304 14.14 11.13 19.79
CA SER A 304 14.03 11.37 21.23
C SER A 304 12.60 11.34 21.77
N LYS A 305 11.60 11.49 20.87
CA LYS A 305 10.17 11.47 21.19
C LYS A 305 9.52 10.10 20.98
N ILE A 306 10.27 9.11 20.47
CA ILE A 306 9.71 7.80 20.13
C ILE A 306 9.59 6.93 21.37
N ASN A 307 8.34 6.56 21.72
CA ASN A 307 8.06 5.61 22.79
C ASN A 307 8.08 4.16 22.30
N LEU A 308 8.05 3.20 23.25
CA LEU A 308 8.10 1.77 22.94
C LEU A 308 6.97 1.32 21.97
N THR A 309 5.76 1.86 22.12
CA THR A 309 4.63 1.53 21.25
C THR A 309 4.92 1.91 19.80
N GLN A 310 5.51 3.09 19.58
CA GLN A 310 5.93 3.53 18.25
C GLN A 310 7.08 2.68 17.70
N GLN A 311 8.00 2.23 18.55
CA GLN A 311 9.08 1.31 18.13
C GLN A 311 8.53 -0.04 17.65
N VAL A 312 7.57 -0.59 18.38
CA VAL A 312 6.90 -1.84 17.99
C VAL A 312 6.12 -1.65 16.68
N ASP A 313 5.43 -0.52 16.53
CA ASP A 313 4.69 -0.19 15.31
C ASP A 313 5.61 -0.04 14.09
N MET A 314 6.74 0.67 14.24
CA MET A 314 7.79 0.74 13.21
C MET A 314 8.24 -0.64 12.77
N ALA A 315 8.59 -1.50 13.74
CA ALA A 315 9.06 -2.86 13.47
C ALA A 315 7.98 -3.71 12.77
N ALA A 316 6.71 -3.60 13.19
CA ALA A 316 5.60 -4.32 12.60
C ALA A 316 5.35 -3.88 11.14
N GLN A 317 5.40 -2.58 10.86
CA GLN A 317 5.25 -2.03 9.51
C GLN A 317 6.36 -2.52 8.57
N VAL A 318 7.63 -2.46 9.02
CA VAL A 318 8.78 -2.97 8.24
C VAL A 318 8.68 -4.48 8.02
N ALA A 319 8.32 -5.24 9.07
CA ALA A 319 8.14 -6.69 8.98
C ALA A 319 7.03 -7.07 7.99
N SER A 320 5.93 -6.31 7.95
CA SER A 320 4.84 -6.50 6.99
C SER A 320 5.33 -6.33 5.54
N GLY A 321 6.13 -5.31 5.25
CA GLY A 321 6.74 -5.14 3.91
C GLY A 321 7.69 -6.27 3.55
N MET A 322 8.51 -6.72 4.50
CA MET A 322 9.46 -7.83 4.29
C MET A 322 8.77 -9.18 4.11
N ALA A 323 7.69 -9.45 4.84
CA ALA A 323 6.88 -10.66 4.68
C ALA A 323 6.22 -10.71 3.29
N TYR A 324 5.79 -9.56 2.77
CA TYR A 324 5.34 -9.47 1.38
C TYR A 324 6.46 -9.81 0.40
N LEU A 325 7.65 -9.21 0.53
CA LEU A 325 8.79 -9.54 -0.34
C LEU A 325 9.14 -11.04 -0.29
N GLU A 326 9.12 -11.65 0.90
CA GLU A 326 9.31 -13.09 1.08
C GLU A 326 8.25 -13.91 0.32
N SER A 327 6.96 -13.53 0.42
CA SER A 327 5.88 -14.19 -0.33
C SER A 327 6.03 -14.10 -1.85
N GLN A 328 6.72 -13.07 -2.34
CA GLN A 328 7.04 -12.86 -3.74
C GLN A 328 8.38 -13.49 -4.15
N ASN A 329 8.99 -14.32 -3.28
CA ASN A 329 10.31 -14.91 -3.46
C ASN A 329 11.41 -13.86 -3.74
N TYR A 330 11.27 -12.67 -3.15
CA TYR A 330 12.17 -11.55 -3.36
C TYR A 330 13.07 -11.29 -2.15
N ILE A 331 14.38 -11.19 -2.39
CA ILE A 331 15.36 -10.91 -1.34
C ILE A 331 15.83 -9.46 -1.46
N HIS A 332 15.59 -8.65 -0.42
CA HIS A 332 16.01 -7.24 -0.40
C HIS A 332 17.53 -7.05 -0.47
N ARG A 333 18.30 -7.87 0.24
CA ARG A 333 19.79 -7.88 0.33
C ARG A 333 20.47 -6.69 1.01
N ASP A 334 19.75 -5.61 1.32
CA ASP A 334 20.32 -4.44 2.02
C ASP A 334 19.34 -3.82 3.03
N LEU A 335 18.58 -4.65 3.76
CA LEU A 335 17.66 -4.13 4.76
C LEU A 335 18.43 -3.48 5.93
N ALA A 336 18.25 -2.18 6.11
CA ALA A 336 18.83 -1.40 7.21
C ALA A 336 18.00 -0.14 7.45
N ALA A 337 18.16 0.52 8.61
CA ALA A 337 17.41 1.74 8.95
C ALA A 337 17.58 2.89 7.93
N ARG A 338 18.71 2.94 7.20
CA ARG A 338 18.91 3.92 6.10
C ARG A 338 18.02 3.65 4.87
N ASN A 339 17.59 2.39 4.69
CA ASN A 339 16.73 1.94 3.58
C ASN A 339 15.28 1.72 4.06
N VAL A 340 14.91 2.31 5.19
CA VAL A 340 13.51 2.48 5.60
C VAL A 340 13.24 3.97 5.56
N LEU A 341 12.19 4.39 4.88
CA LEU A 341 11.82 5.80 4.77
C LEU A 341 10.62 6.12 5.67
N VAL A 342 10.61 7.34 6.18
CA VAL A 342 9.60 7.86 7.12
C VAL A 342 8.72 8.87 6.39
N GLY A 343 7.43 8.54 6.35
CA GLY A 343 6.38 9.38 5.80
C GLY A 343 5.66 10.12 6.92
N GLU A 344 4.67 10.94 6.54
CA GLU A 344 3.81 11.58 7.52
C GLU A 344 3.04 10.53 8.34
N HIS A 345 2.54 10.94 9.52
CA HIS A 345 1.59 10.14 10.30
C HIS A 345 2.12 8.76 10.73
N ASN A 346 3.42 8.66 11.04
CA ASN A 346 4.10 7.42 11.45
C ASN A 346 3.98 6.29 10.41
N ILE A 347 4.06 6.63 9.12
CA ILE A 347 4.14 5.63 8.06
C ILE A 347 5.60 5.32 7.78
N TYR A 348 5.93 4.02 7.83
CA TYR A 348 7.28 3.52 7.55
C TYR A 348 7.23 2.57 6.36
N LYS A 349 8.12 2.77 5.38
CA LYS A 349 8.18 1.96 4.17
C LYS A 349 9.59 1.51 3.87
N VAL A 350 9.72 0.27 3.44
CA VAL A 350 11.00 -0.31 3.01
C VAL A 350 11.33 0.19 1.60
N ALA A 351 12.56 0.68 1.40
CA ALA A 351 13.04 1.30 0.18
C ALA A 351 14.27 0.56 -0.37
N ASP A 352 14.72 0.93 -1.57
CA ASP A 352 15.95 0.40 -2.19
C ASP A 352 16.01 -1.13 -2.33
N PHE A 353 14.86 -1.82 -2.23
CA PHE A 353 14.75 -3.23 -2.59
C PHE A 353 14.94 -3.37 -4.11
N GLY A 354 15.80 -4.31 -4.51
CA GLY A 354 16.10 -4.60 -5.92
C GLY A 354 17.21 -3.80 -6.57
N LEU A 355 17.53 -2.62 -6.05
CA LEU A 355 18.68 -1.85 -6.51
C LEU A 355 20.03 -2.51 -6.15
N ALA A 356 20.08 -3.37 -5.13
CA ALA A 356 21.31 -4.10 -4.76
C ALA A 356 21.74 -5.17 -5.80
N ARG A 357 20.82 -5.69 -6.62
CA ARG A 357 21.11 -6.62 -7.72
C ARG A 357 21.73 -5.88 -8.89
N VAL A 358 21.15 -4.73 -9.19
CA VAL A 358 21.58 -3.73 -10.16
C VAL A 358 23.05 -3.33 -9.88
N PHE A 359 23.38 -2.94 -8.66
CA PHE A 359 24.72 -2.41 -8.35
C PHE A 359 25.81 -3.48 -8.09
N LYS A 360 25.51 -4.78 -8.20
CA LYS A 360 26.50 -5.86 -7.96
C LYS A 360 27.65 -5.84 -8.98
N ALA A 361 27.46 -5.26 -10.16
CA ALA A 361 28.51 -5.09 -11.16
C ALA A 361 29.62 -4.08 -10.76
N PHE A 362 29.39 -3.24 -9.75
CA PHE A 362 30.32 -2.17 -9.34
C PHE A 362 31.05 -2.43 -8.02
N ARG A 363 30.77 -3.55 -7.35
CA ARG A 363 31.54 -3.93 -6.17
C ARG A 363 32.87 -4.52 -6.65
N LYS A 364 33.97 -3.76 -6.49
CA LYS A 364 35.30 -4.37 -6.42
C LYS A 364 35.23 -5.52 -5.40
N PRO A 365 35.83 -6.70 -5.68
CA PRO A 365 35.86 -7.79 -4.71
C PRO A 365 36.36 -7.25 -3.37
N PRO A 366 35.78 -7.67 -2.24
CA PRO A 366 36.14 -7.11 -0.95
C PRO A 366 37.64 -7.24 -0.73
N ALA A 367 38.34 -6.10 -0.67
CA ALA A 367 39.69 -6.07 -0.14
C ALA A 367 39.57 -6.43 1.34
N TRP A 368 40.15 -7.58 1.71
CA TRP A 368 40.25 -8.00 3.10
C TRP A 368 40.90 -6.85 3.90
N ARG A 369 40.16 -6.23 4.81
CA ARG A 369 40.74 -5.42 5.88
C ARG A 369 40.40 -6.08 7.19
N ARG A 370 41.44 -6.50 7.92
CA ARG A 370 41.35 -6.94 9.31
C ARG A 370 40.83 -5.77 10.14
N LEU A 371 39.58 -5.83 10.60
CA LEU A 371 39.08 -4.97 11.66
C LEU A 371 39.14 -5.76 12.98
N SER A 372 39.84 -5.18 13.95
CA SER A 372 39.93 -5.65 15.32
C SER A 372 38.59 -5.46 16.03
N LYS A 373 37.70 -6.46 15.92
CA LYS A 373 36.71 -6.93 16.92
C LYS A 373 35.59 -7.74 16.22
N GLY A 374 35.72 -9.08 16.26
CA GLY A 374 34.61 -10.04 16.18
C GLY A 374 34.06 -10.39 14.79
N LEU A 375 34.32 -11.61 14.32
CA LEU A 375 33.75 -12.20 13.10
C LEU A 375 32.27 -12.59 13.28
N VAL A 376 31.45 -12.36 12.25
CA VAL A 376 30.32 -13.23 11.88
C VAL A 376 30.63 -13.78 10.48
N PRO A 377 30.60 -15.10 10.25
CA PRO A 377 31.01 -15.65 8.96
C PRO A 377 30.04 -15.31 7.82
N GLU A 378 30.68 -15.07 6.69
CA GLU A 378 30.20 -14.73 5.36
C GLU A 378 29.31 -15.83 4.75
N GLN A 379 28.23 -15.40 4.06
CA GLN A 379 27.47 -16.26 3.16
C GLN A 379 28.40 -16.75 2.06
N THR A 380 28.85 -18.00 2.18
CA THR A 380 29.54 -18.70 1.11
C THR A 380 28.52 -19.27 0.14
N ASP A 381 28.70 -18.89 -1.12
CA ASP A 381 28.17 -19.56 -2.30
C ASP A 381 28.44 -21.06 -2.17
N ARG A 382 27.45 -21.85 -1.76
CA ARG A 382 27.51 -23.30 -1.93
C ARG A 382 27.15 -23.60 -3.38
N GLN A 383 28.19 -23.69 -4.19
CA GLN A 383 28.19 -24.51 -5.40
C GLN A 383 27.54 -25.87 -5.08
N LEU A 384 26.43 -26.17 -5.75
CA LEU A 384 25.92 -27.52 -5.87
C LEU A 384 27.01 -28.37 -6.56
N PRO A 385 27.47 -29.48 -5.97
CA PRO A 385 28.29 -30.43 -6.72
C PRO A 385 27.39 -31.13 -7.74
N ARG A 386 27.73 -30.98 -9.03
CA ARG A 386 27.25 -31.87 -10.09
C ARG A 386 27.97 -33.23 -9.96
N SER A 387 27.20 -34.27 -10.23
CA SER A 387 27.54 -35.65 -10.64
C SER A 387 28.27 -36.58 -9.66
N GLY A 388 27.56 -37.67 -9.34
CA GLY A 388 28.09 -38.96 -8.89
C GLY A 388 26.97 -40.02 -9.00
N PHE A 389 26.95 -40.71 -10.15
CA PHE A 389 26.03 -41.77 -10.63
C PHE A 389 24.62 -41.37 -11.08
#